data_AF-A0A7Y2CAD0-F1
#
_entry.id   AF-A0A7Y2CAD0-F1
#
_cell.length_a   1.000
_cell.length_b   1.000
_cell.length_c   1.000
_cell.angle_alpha   90.00
_cell.angle_beta   90.00
_cell.angle_gamma   90.00
#
_symmetry.space_group_name_H-M   'P 1'
#
loop_
_entity.id
_entity.type
_entity.pdbx_description
1 polymer ?
#
loop_
_entity_poly.entity_id
_entity_poly.type
_entity_poly.pdbx_seq_one_letter_code
_entity_poly.pdbx_strand_id
1 'polypeptide(L)'
;MAAKSLSTLKGVSARDRRMIEDIEVMLGPEPSEMGFVKNLFWGRHQGDLVFPYPLPSELEQAKCNALLERLEQYLKNDHPAVQVDAEERIPQWCIDRYFQLGVMGMTIPEEYGGLG
;
A
#
# COMPACT_ATOMS: atom_id res chain seq x y z
N MET A 1 -23.97 7.44 3.32
CA MET A 1 -24.68 8.37 2.44
C MET A 1 -23.69 9.46 2.05
N ALA A 2 -23.01 9.32 0.91
CA ALA A 2 -22.04 10.32 0.46
C ALA A 2 -22.77 11.66 0.31
N ALA A 3 -22.31 12.69 1.03
CA ALA A 3 -22.78 14.04 0.81
C ALA A 3 -22.51 14.38 -0.66
N LYS A 4 -23.56 14.65 -1.44
CA LYS A 4 -23.40 15.22 -2.78
C LYS A 4 -22.54 16.47 -2.63
N SER A 5 -21.35 16.51 -3.24
CA SER A 5 -20.52 17.71 -3.25
C SER A 5 -21.38 18.90 -3.67
N LEU A 6 -21.29 19.97 -2.88
CA LEU A 6 -22.10 21.17 -3.05
C LEU A 6 -21.79 21.86 -4.39
N SER A 7 -20.62 21.56 -4.97
CA SER A 7 -20.19 21.99 -6.31
C SER A 7 -21.10 21.52 -7.46
N THR A 8 -21.91 20.48 -7.26
CA THR A 8 -22.75 19.87 -8.33
C THR A 8 -24.18 20.46 -8.40
N LEU A 9 -24.47 21.52 -7.64
CA LEU A 9 -25.78 22.18 -7.62
C LEU A 9 -26.06 22.95 -8.92
N LYS A 10 -27.14 22.60 -9.64
CA LYS A 10 -27.58 23.31 -10.85
C LYS A 10 -28.24 24.66 -10.49
N GLY A 11 -27.92 25.71 -11.26
CA GLY A 11 -28.53 27.05 -11.11
C GLY A 11 -27.77 28.01 -10.19
N VAL A 12 -26.56 27.66 -9.75
CA VAL A 12 -25.76 28.45 -8.81
C VAL A 12 -24.88 29.48 -9.53
N SER A 13 -24.86 30.73 -9.04
CA SER A 13 -24.05 31.82 -9.62
C SER A 13 -22.54 31.53 -9.47
N ALA A 14 -21.71 32.17 -10.30
CA ALA A 14 -20.25 31.96 -10.24
C ALA A 14 -19.64 32.41 -8.90
N ARG A 15 -20.25 33.41 -8.24
CA ARG A 15 -19.84 33.88 -6.90
C ARG A 15 -20.17 32.84 -5.83
N ASP A 16 -21.35 32.26 -5.89
CA ASP A 16 -21.81 31.28 -4.90
C ASP A 16 -21.03 29.97 -5.04
N ARG A 17 -20.62 29.58 -6.25
CA ARG A 17 -19.73 28.43 -6.47
C ARG A 17 -18.36 28.58 -5.81
N ARG A 18 -17.72 29.76 -5.94
CA ARG A 18 -16.45 30.04 -5.23
C ARG A 18 -16.64 29.99 -3.72
N MET A 19 -17.72 30.57 -3.22
CA MET A 19 -18.02 30.56 -1.79
C MET A 19 -18.23 29.12 -1.27
N ILE A 20 -18.86 28.26 -2.05
CA ILE A 20 -19.03 26.84 -1.73
C ILE A 20 -17.67 26.10 -1.71
N GLU A 21 -16.82 26.30 -2.72
CA GLU A 21 -15.48 25.71 -2.77
C GLU A 21 -14.62 26.16 -1.57
N ASP A 22 -14.64 27.46 -1.25
CA ASP A 22 -13.92 28.02 -0.09
C ASP A 22 -14.40 27.38 1.23
N ILE A 23 -15.71 27.15 1.37
CA ILE A 23 -16.31 26.47 2.54
C ILE A 23 -15.89 24.99 2.58
N GLU A 24 -15.91 24.27 1.46
CA GLU A 24 -15.47 22.86 1.39
C GLU A 24 -13.99 22.73 1.77
N VAL A 25 -13.12 23.65 1.33
CA VAL A 25 -11.71 23.70 1.73
C VAL A 25 -11.56 23.97 3.24
N MET A 26 -12.37 24.85 3.82
CA MET A 26 -12.35 25.14 5.26
C MET A 26 -12.87 23.98 6.13
N LEU A 27 -13.88 23.24 5.64
CA LEU A 27 -14.49 22.12 6.37
C LEU A 27 -13.59 20.88 6.43
N GLY A 28 -12.61 20.79 5.54
CA GLY A 28 -11.69 19.65 5.44
C GLY A 28 -12.31 18.45 4.73
N PRO A 29 -11.54 17.37 4.52
CA PRO A 29 -11.96 16.25 3.69
C PRO A 29 -13.14 15.50 4.31
N GLU A 30 -13.97 14.91 3.45
CA GLU A 30 -15.12 14.14 3.85
C GLU A 30 -14.70 12.95 4.72
N PRO A 31 -15.45 12.57 5.77
CA PRO A 31 -15.04 11.53 6.70
C PRO A 31 -14.81 10.19 6.03
N SER A 32 -15.62 9.87 5.02
CA SER A 32 -15.49 8.66 4.19
C SER A 32 -14.22 8.62 3.34
N GLU A 33 -13.59 9.77 3.05
CA GLU A 33 -12.34 9.86 2.30
C GLU A 33 -11.11 9.84 3.22
N MET A 34 -11.32 9.89 4.53
CA MET A 34 -10.28 9.92 5.53
C MET A 34 -9.97 8.52 6.05
N GLY A 35 -8.69 8.19 6.20
CA GLY A 35 -8.26 6.94 6.85
C GLY A 35 -8.68 6.86 8.32
N PHE A 36 -8.59 5.66 8.90
CA PHE A 36 -8.99 5.37 10.28
C PHE A 36 -8.37 6.33 11.32
N VAL A 37 -7.03 6.48 11.29
CA VAL A 37 -6.30 7.33 12.26
C VAL A 37 -6.74 8.78 12.17
N LYS A 38 -6.94 9.28 10.95
CA LYS A 38 -7.36 10.66 10.72
C LYS A 38 -8.75 10.92 11.32
N ASN A 39 -9.70 10.00 11.12
CA ASN A 39 -11.03 10.07 11.72
C ASN A 39 -11.00 10.09 13.26
N LEU A 40 -10.06 9.36 13.87
CA LEU A 40 -9.92 9.32 15.32
C LEU A 40 -9.61 10.70 15.92
N PHE A 41 -8.81 11.54 15.25
CA PHE A 41 -8.54 12.92 15.69
C PHE A 41 -9.80 13.80 15.74
N TRP A 42 -10.82 13.49 14.93
CA TRP A 42 -12.12 14.16 14.95
C TRP A 42 -13.15 13.46 15.86
N GLY A 43 -12.72 12.50 16.68
CA GLY A 43 -13.61 11.72 17.54
C GLY A 43 -14.55 10.78 16.77
N ARG A 44 -14.25 10.49 15.49
CA ARG A 44 -15.02 9.56 14.67
C ARG A 44 -14.36 8.19 14.68
N HIS A 45 -15.10 7.17 15.08
CA HIS A 45 -14.64 5.79 15.05
C HIS A 45 -15.09 5.10 13.76
N GLN A 46 -14.17 4.85 12.83
CA GLN A 46 -14.44 4.09 11.59
C GLN A 46 -13.91 2.65 11.71
N GLY A 47 -14.56 1.85 12.55
CA GLY A 47 -14.12 0.47 12.85
C GLY A 47 -14.02 -0.44 11.62
N ASP A 48 -14.88 -0.22 10.61
CA ASP A 48 -14.95 -1.06 9.41
C ASP A 48 -13.66 -1.08 8.57
N LEU A 49 -12.78 -0.08 8.73
CA LEU A 49 -11.48 -0.02 8.06
C LEU A 49 -10.41 -0.91 8.72
N VAL A 50 -10.68 -1.42 9.93
CA VAL A 50 -9.69 -2.12 10.78
C VAL A 50 -10.21 -3.46 11.26
N PHE A 51 -11.53 -3.60 11.44
CA PHE A 51 -12.16 -4.77 12.04
C PHE A 51 -13.17 -5.42 11.08
N PRO A 52 -13.09 -6.76 10.90
CA PRO A 52 -12.01 -7.65 11.33
C PRO A 52 -10.69 -7.32 10.61
N TYR A 53 -9.58 -7.89 11.09
CA TYR A 53 -8.28 -7.68 10.45
C TYR A 53 -8.36 -8.00 8.95
N PRO A 54 -7.97 -7.08 8.06
CA PRO A 54 -8.06 -7.31 6.62
C PRO A 54 -7.11 -8.44 6.22
N LEU A 55 -7.66 -9.45 5.56
CA LEU A 55 -6.87 -10.57 5.03
C LEU A 55 -6.71 -10.41 3.51
N PRO A 56 -5.53 -10.75 2.98
CA PRO A 56 -5.34 -10.82 1.53
C PRO A 56 -6.20 -11.95 0.93
N SER A 57 -6.38 -11.93 -0.39
CA SER A 57 -7.05 -13.04 -1.07
C SER A 57 -6.23 -14.34 -0.97
N GLU A 58 -6.90 -15.49 -1.06
CA GLU A 58 -6.23 -16.81 -1.03
C GLU A 58 -5.16 -16.94 -2.13
N LEU A 59 -5.43 -16.34 -3.30
CA LEU A 59 -4.51 -16.37 -4.44
C LEU A 59 -3.26 -15.53 -4.19
N GLU A 60 -3.40 -14.31 -3.65
CA GLU A 60 -2.27 -13.47 -3.26
C GLU A 60 -1.45 -14.13 -2.15
N GLN A 61 -2.13 -14.74 -1.17
CA GLN A 61 -1.47 -15.44 -0.07
C GLN A 61 -0.68 -16.66 -0.58
N ALA A 62 -1.24 -17.46 -1.49
CA ALA A 62 -0.55 -18.61 -2.08
C ALA A 62 0.69 -18.19 -2.88
N LYS A 63 0.59 -17.12 -3.68
CA LYS A 63 1.75 -16.56 -4.42
C LYS A 63 2.85 -16.09 -3.47
N CYS A 64 2.48 -15.35 -2.43
CA CYS A 64 3.41 -14.88 -1.40
C CYS A 64 4.11 -16.05 -0.69
N ASN A 65 3.36 -17.06 -0.26
CA ASN A 65 3.90 -18.24 0.42
C ASN A 65 4.90 -19.00 -0.46
N ALA A 66 4.62 -19.18 -1.76
CA ALA A 66 5.53 -19.84 -2.68
C ALA A 66 6.85 -19.07 -2.90
N LEU A 67 6.83 -17.74 -2.81
CA LEU A 67 8.06 -16.93 -2.82
C LEU A 67 8.82 -17.09 -1.49
N LEU A 68 8.11 -16.98 -0.36
CA LEU A 68 8.70 -17.09 0.96
C LEU A 68 9.39 -18.44 1.16
N GLU A 69 8.79 -19.54 0.70
CA GLU A 69 9.40 -20.87 0.82
C GLU A 69 10.76 -20.96 0.11
N ARG A 70 10.83 -20.48 -1.15
CA ARG A 70 12.08 -20.47 -1.92
C ARG A 70 13.12 -19.53 -1.31
N LEU A 71 12.69 -18.37 -0.82
CA LEU A 71 13.56 -17.40 -0.17
C LEU A 71 14.11 -17.96 1.15
N GLU A 72 13.26 -18.59 1.96
CA GLU A 72 13.65 -19.18 3.24
C GLU A 72 14.67 -20.30 3.04
N GLN A 73 14.48 -21.17 2.05
CA GLN A 73 15.46 -22.20 1.70
C GLN A 73 16.82 -21.59 1.33
N TYR A 74 16.84 -20.53 0.52
CA TYR A 74 18.07 -19.84 0.15
C TYR A 74 18.75 -19.18 1.37
N LEU A 75 18.00 -18.42 2.17
CA LEU A 75 18.53 -17.68 3.31
C LEU A 75 19.10 -18.61 4.39
N LYS A 76 18.53 -19.80 4.56
CA LYS A 76 19.00 -20.77 5.56
C LYS A 76 20.22 -21.57 5.10
N ASN A 77 20.30 -21.93 3.82
CA ASN A 77 21.26 -22.93 3.36
C ASN A 77 22.41 -22.33 2.54
N ASP A 78 22.16 -21.28 1.78
CA ASP A 78 23.10 -20.80 0.75
C ASP A 78 23.55 -19.35 0.96
N HIS A 79 22.79 -18.53 1.67
CA HIS A 79 23.10 -17.11 1.83
C HIS A 79 24.35 -16.89 2.71
N PRO A 80 25.36 -16.14 2.23
CA PRO A 80 26.66 -16.04 2.91
C PRO A 80 26.66 -14.93 3.97
N ALA A 81 25.72 -14.97 4.92
CA ALA A 81 25.50 -13.88 5.89
C ALA A 81 26.76 -13.46 6.64
N VAL A 82 27.57 -14.43 7.08
CA VAL A 82 28.82 -14.17 7.83
C VAL A 82 29.87 -13.48 6.95
N GLN A 83 29.98 -13.87 5.68
CA GLN A 83 30.89 -13.21 4.74
C GLN A 83 30.45 -11.77 4.48
N VAL A 84 29.14 -11.56 4.26
CA VAL A 84 28.57 -10.22 3.99
C VAL A 84 28.85 -9.27 5.15
N ASP A 85 28.68 -9.74 6.39
CA ASP A 85 28.98 -8.97 7.60
C ASP A 85 30.47 -8.62 7.69
N ALA A 86 31.35 -9.61 7.47
CA ALA A 86 32.80 -9.42 7.59
C ALA A 86 33.40 -8.52 6.49
N GLU A 87 32.89 -8.61 5.26
CA GLU A 87 33.39 -7.86 4.10
C GLU A 87 32.66 -6.53 3.90
N GLU A 88 31.61 -6.25 4.68
CA GLU A 88 30.70 -5.11 4.53
C GLU A 88 30.13 -4.97 3.11
N ARG A 89 30.06 -6.09 2.38
CA ARG A 89 29.70 -6.12 0.96
C ARG A 89 28.95 -7.40 0.60
N ILE A 90 27.89 -7.24 -0.19
CA ILE A 90 27.15 -8.36 -0.76
C ILE A 90 27.87 -8.84 -2.03
N PRO A 91 28.27 -10.13 -2.11
CA PRO A 91 28.88 -10.69 -3.31
C PRO A 91 27.94 -10.63 -4.53
N GLN A 92 28.49 -10.47 -5.73
CA GLN A 92 27.68 -10.36 -6.96
C GLN A 92 26.79 -11.59 -7.17
N TRP A 93 27.30 -12.79 -6.91
CA TRP A 93 26.52 -14.02 -7.07
C TRP A 93 25.28 -14.07 -6.14
N CYS A 94 25.35 -13.44 -4.97
CA CYS A 94 24.25 -13.33 -4.03
C CYS A 94 23.17 -12.39 -4.58
N ILE A 95 23.59 -11.29 -5.21
CA ILE A 95 22.70 -10.35 -5.92
C ILE A 95 22.02 -11.05 -7.10
N ASP A 96 22.79 -11.77 -7.92
CA ASP A 96 22.25 -12.53 -9.05
C ASP A 96 21.22 -13.56 -8.57
N ARG A 97 21.47 -14.19 -7.42
CA ARG A 97 20.53 -15.13 -6.81
C ARG A 97 19.24 -14.45 -6.35
N TYR A 98 19.30 -13.24 -5.81
CA TYR A 98 18.10 -12.46 -5.48
C TYR A 98 17.25 -12.14 -6.71
N PHE A 99 17.88 -11.80 -7.83
CA PHE A 99 17.17 -11.63 -9.10
C PHE A 99 16.51 -12.92 -9.56
N GLN A 100 17.21 -14.06 -9.48
CA GLN A 100 16.63 -15.37 -9.84
C GLN A 100 15.46 -15.78 -8.94
N LEU A 101 15.49 -15.43 -7.66
CA LEU A 101 14.38 -15.69 -6.72
C LEU A 101 13.18 -14.78 -6.96
N GLY A 102 13.37 -13.64 -7.65
CA GLY A 102 12.32 -12.65 -7.93
C GLY A 102 12.10 -11.62 -6.82
N VAL A 103 12.92 -11.62 -5.77
CA VAL A 103 12.76 -10.67 -4.64
C VAL A 103 13.08 -9.22 -5.03
N MET A 104 13.84 -9.01 -6.10
CA MET A 104 14.16 -7.66 -6.61
C MET A 104 13.03 -7.03 -7.44
N GLY A 105 11.91 -7.75 -7.66
CA GLY A 105 10.79 -7.29 -8.50
C GLY A 105 9.41 -7.63 -7.92
N MET A 106 9.28 -7.72 -6.60
CA MET A 106 8.09 -8.25 -5.94
C MET A 106 6.81 -7.45 -6.18
N THR A 107 6.90 -6.13 -6.36
CA THR A 107 5.75 -5.22 -6.54
C THR A 107 5.62 -4.74 -7.98
N ILE A 108 6.45 -5.27 -8.89
CA ILE A 108 6.41 -4.92 -10.30
C ILE A 108 5.30 -5.77 -10.93
N PRO A 109 4.39 -5.17 -11.71
CA PRO A 109 3.36 -5.92 -12.41
C PRO A 109 3.93 -7.07 -13.25
N GLU A 110 3.20 -8.18 -13.32
CA GLU A 110 3.61 -9.36 -14.08
C GLU A 110 3.86 -9.05 -15.57
N GLU A 111 3.15 -8.08 -16.15
CA GLU A 111 3.34 -7.62 -17.54
C GLU A 111 4.75 -7.07 -17.83
N TYR A 112 5.46 -6.62 -16.79
CA TYR A 112 6.84 -6.14 -16.88
C TYR A 112 7.86 -7.15 -16.34
N GLY A 113 7.44 -8.40 -16.10
CA GLY A 113 8.30 -9.47 -15.59
C GLY A 113 8.51 -9.46 -14.08
N GLY A 114 7.66 -8.77 -13.33
CA GLY A 114 7.64 -8.82 -11.88
C GLY A 114 6.72 -9.92 -11.32
N LEU A 115 6.44 -9.85 -10.01
CA LEU A 115 5.62 -10.85 -9.31
C LEU A 115 4.16 -10.41 -9.04
N GLY A 116 3.78 -9.21 -9.48
CA GLY A 116 2.44 -8.65 -9.31
C GLY A 116 2.25 -7.95 -7.99
#